data_AF-A0A848TQN4-F1
#
_entry.id   AF-A0A848TQN4-F1
#
_cell.length_a   1.000
_cell.length_b   1.000
_cell.length_c   1.000
_cell.angle_alpha   90.00
_cell.angle_beta   90.00
_cell.angle_gamma   90.00
#
_symmetry.space_group_name_H-M   'P 1'
#
loop_
_entity.id
_entity.type
_entity.pdbx_description
1 polymer ?
#
loop_
_entity_poly.entity_id
_entity_poly.type
_entity_poly.pdbx_seq_one_letter_code
_entity_poly.pdbx_strand_id
1 'polypeptide(L)' 'MTVGQDGGAIAIRDGVFHGVEAQCSLTIPVNARDMDATLFDASCEGEGRKWQRRLMILDTPEGIVTIRSGGLVARYIRCD' A
#
# COMPACT_ATOMS: atom_id res chain seq x y z
N MET A 1 -6.28 -7.95 -15.36
CA MET A 1 -4.96 -7.28 -15.17
C MET A 1 -4.05 -8.18 -14.35
N THR A 2 -2.73 -8.13 -14.57
CA THR A 2 -1.73 -8.78 -13.72
C THR A 2 -1.49 -7.92 -12.46
N VAL A 3 -1.30 -8.55 -11.30
CA VAL A 3 -1.06 -7.84 -10.03
C VAL A 3 0.44 -7.69 -9.80
N GLY A 4 0.88 -6.47 -9.45
CA GLY A 4 2.26 -6.16 -9.04
C GLY A 4 3.29 -6.13 -10.18
N GLN A 5 2.85 -6.18 -11.44
CA GLN A 5 3.69 -6.03 -12.62
C GLN A 5 3.70 -4.58 -13.10
N ASP A 6 4.69 -4.21 -13.91
CA ASP A 6 4.69 -2.93 -14.61
C ASP A 6 3.44 -2.78 -15.49
N GLY A 7 2.81 -1.60 -15.43
CA GLY A 7 1.50 -1.33 -16.02
C GLY A 7 0.33 -2.14 -15.44
N GLY A 8 0.54 -2.91 -14.36
CA GLY A 8 -0.44 -3.78 -13.74
C GLY A 8 -1.26 -3.14 -12.61
N ALA A 9 -2.14 -3.94 -12.03
CA ALA A 9 -2.93 -3.57 -10.86
C ALA A 9 -2.11 -3.72 -9.56
N ILE A 10 -2.48 -2.97 -8.53
CA ILE A 10 -2.04 -3.24 -7.16
C ILE A 10 -3.06 -4.11 -6.42
N ALA A 11 -2.65 -4.76 -5.34
CA ALA A 11 -3.58 -5.46 -4.45
C ALA A 11 -3.12 -5.38 -2.99
N ILE A 12 -4.08 -5.44 -2.07
CA ILE A 12 -3.81 -5.67 -0.65
C ILE A 12 -4.53 -6.95 -0.27
N ARG A 13 -3.78 -8.00 0.04
CA ARG A 13 -4.31 -9.31 0.39
C ARG A 13 -3.38 -9.98 1.38
N ASP A 14 -3.93 -10.71 2.35
CA ASP A 14 -3.17 -11.48 3.34
C ASP A 14 -2.10 -10.65 4.08
N GLY A 15 -2.40 -9.38 4.36
CA GLY A 15 -1.47 -8.46 5.03
C GLY A 15 -0.30 -8.00 4.15
N VAL A 16 -0.35 -8.20 2.83
CA VAL A 16 0.68 -7.76 1.88
C VAL A 16 0.12 -6.72 0.92
N PHE A 17 0.83 -5.59 0.78
CA PHE A 17 0.64 -4.63 -0.29
C PHE A 17 1.48 -5.05 -1.49
N HIS A 18 0.83 -5.55 -2.54
CA HIS A 18 1.42 -5.85 -3.84
C HIS A 18 1.40 -4.58 -4.70
N GLY A 19 2.47 -3.79 -4.59
CA GLY A 19 2.71 -2.64 -5.45
C GLY A 19 3.31 -3.04 -6.79
N VAL A 20 3.35 -2.10 -7.73
CA VAL A 20 4.12 -2.26 -8.97
C VAL A 20 5.59 -2.42 -8.60
N GLU A 21 6.20 -3.54 -9.02
CA GLU A 21 7.63 -3.87 -8.83
C GLU A 21 8.11 -3.96 -7.38
N ALA A 22 7.20 -3.90 -6.41
CA ALA A 22 7.51 -3.96 -4.99
C ALA A 22 6.40 -4.62 -4.20
N GLN A 23 6.77 -5.40 -3.19
CA GLN A 23 5.82 -5.98 -2.23
C GLN A 23 6.17 -5.50 -0.82
N CYS A 24 5.15 -5.21 -0.01
CA CYS A 24 5.35 -4.80 1.38
C CYS A 24 4.48 -5.65 2.32
N SER A 25 5.11 -6.34 3.26
CA SER A 25 4.41 -6.93 4.42
C SER A 25 3.97 -5.81 5.35
N LEU A 26 2.67 -5.77 5.65
CA LEU A 26 2.03 -4.77 6.50
C LEU A 26 1.92 -5.32 7.92
N THR A 27 2.57 -4.66 8.87
CA THR A 27 2.61 -5.09 10.27
C THR A 27 2.25 -3.93 11.19
N ILE A 28 1.93 -4.24 12.44
CA ILE A 28 1.65 -3.26 13.51
C ILE A 28 0.58 -2.24 13.07
N PRO A 29 -0.67 -2.69 12.84
CA PRO A 29 -1.74 -1.79 12.41
C PRO A 29 -2.07 -0.77 13.51
N VAL A 30 -2.15 0.50 13.13
CA VAL A 30 -2.63 1.60 13.97
C VAL A 30 -3.75 2.32 13.24
N ASN A 31 -4.99 2.14 13.72
CA ASN A 31 -6.16 2.79 13.15
C ASN A 31 -6.16 4.29 13.48
N ALA A 32 -6.43 5.13 12.48
CA ALA A 32 -6.72 6.54 12.72
C ALA A 32 -8.16 6.65 13.23
N ARG A 33 -8.35 7.33 14.37
CA ARG A 33 -9.68 7.46 14.99
C ARG A 33 -10.64 8.19 14.05
N ASP A 34 -11.86 7.65 13.94
CA ASP A 34 -12.95 8.21 13.15
C ASP A 34 -12.61 8.41 11.65
N MET A 35 -11.71 7.56 11.12
CA MET A 35 -11.30 7.57 9.72
C MET A 35 -11.22 6.13 9.18
N ASP A 36 -11.55 5.93 7.90
CA ASP A 36 -11.30 4.68 7.19
C ASP A 36 -9.83 4.57 6.77
N ALA A 37 -8.93 4.66 7.76
CA ALA A 37 -7.49 4.81 7.55
C ALA A 37 -6.69 4.00 8.57
N THR A 38 -5.74 3.21 8.07
CA THR A 38 -4.83 2.40 8.91
C THR A 38 -3.38 2.71 8.57
N LEU A 39 -2.57 3.01 9.58
CA LEU A 39 -1.12 3.17 9.49
C LEU A 39 -0.43 1.83 9.78
N PHE A 40 0.54 1.46 8.95
CA PHE A 40 1.32 0.24 9.11
C PHE A 40 2.83 0.53 9.16
N ASP A 41 3.55 -0.38 9.84
CA ASP A 41 4.97 -0.63 9.63
C ASP A 41 5.09 -1.56 8.40
N ALA A 42 5.55 -1.01 7.28
CA ALA A 42 5.68 -1.72 6.02
C ALA A 42 7.13 -2.17 5.81
N SER A 43 7.35 -3.49 5.78
CA SER A 43 8.62 -4.10 5.38
C SER A 43 8.54 -4.48 3.90
N CYS A 44 9.27 -3.76 3.06
CA CYS A 44 9.16 -3.84 1.62
C CYS A 44 10.39 -4.48 0.97
N GLU A 45 10.15 -5.12 -0.17
CA GLU A 45 11.19 -5.62 -1.07
C GLU A 45 10.82 -5.38 -2.54
N GLY A 46 11.82 -5.10 -3.36
CA GLY A 46 11.69 -4.79 -4.78
C GLY A 46 13.07 -4.56 -5.39
N GLU A 47 13.27 -4.98 -6.63
CA GLU A 47 14.54 -4.83 -7.37
C GLU A 47 15.78 -5.32 -6.60
N GLY A 48 15.64 -6.41 -5.83
CA GLY A 48 16.73 -6.97 -5.02
C GLY A 48 17.09 -6.15 -3.77
N ARG A 49 16.33 -5.11 -3.44
CA ARG A 49 16.51 -4.26 -2.26
C ARG A 49 15.41 -4.50 -1.24
N LYS A 50 15.75 -4.31 0.03
CA LYS A 50 14.81 -4.31 1.16
C LYS A 50 14.83 -2.96 1.86
N TRP A 51 13.67 -2.48 2.28
CA TRP A 51 13.54 -1.24 3.03
C TRP A 51 12.31 -1.28 3.94
N GLN A 52 12.31 -0.41 4.94
CA GLN A 52 11.17 -0.22 5.84
C GLN A 52 10.62 1.19 5.67
N ARG A 53 9.30 1.35 5.82
CA ARG A 53 8.66 2.66 5.83
C ARG A 53 7.35 2.64 6.60
N ARG A 54 6.87 3.82 6.95
CA ARG A 54 5.48 4.00 7.38
C ARG A 54 4.59 4.12 6.14
N LEU A 55 3.49 3.36 6.13
CA LEU A 55 2.50 3.38 5.05
C LEU A 55 1.11 3.50 5.68
N MET A 56 0.46 4.63 5.48
CA MET A 56 -0.96 4.78 5.76
C MET A 56 -1.76 4.41 4.53
N ILE A 57 -2.82 3.64 4.72
CA ILE A 57 -3.76 3.23 3.69
C ILE A 57 -5.13 3.75 4.12
N LEU A 58 -5.77 4.50 3.24
CA LEU A 58 -7.11 5.04 3.41
C LEU A 58 -8.03 4.41 2.36
N ASP A 59 -9.17 3.92 2.79
CA ASP A 59 -10.21 3.46 1.87
C ASP A 59 -11.01 4.65 1.33
N THR A 60 -11.35 4.61 0.05
CA THR A 60 -12.23 5.60 -0.59
C THR A 60 -13.36 4.90 -1.36
N PRO A 61 -14.45 5.62 -1.69
CA PRO A 61 -15.52 5.04 -2.48
C PRO A 61 -15.06 4.51 -3.85
N GLU A 62 -13.95 5.01 -4.42
CA GLU A 62 -13.42 4.60 -5.72
C GLU A 62 -12.19 3.68 -5.64
N GLY A 63 -11.66 3.39 -4.46
CA GLY A 63 -10.42 2.63 -4.32
C GLY A 63 -9.70 2.93 -3.01
N ILE A 64 -8.41 3.29 -3.06
CA ILE A 64 -7.60 3.62 -1.89
C ILE A 64 -6.69 4.83 -2.13
N VAL A 65 -6.29 5.48 -1.05
CA VAL A 65 -5.19 6.45 -1.01
C VAL A 65 -4.10 5.91 -0.09
N THR A 66 -2.84 6.06 -0.49
CA THR A 66 -1.69 5.71 0.33
C THR A 66 -0.87 6.95 0.65
N ILE A 67 -0.40 7.04 1.90
CA ILE A 67 0.52 8.08 2.36
C ILE A 67 1.76 7.38 2.91
N ARG A 68 2.93 7.76 2.40
CA ARG A 68 4.21 7.16 2.77
C ARG A 68 5.03 8.14 3.61
N SER A 69 5.83 7.63 4.55
CA SER A 69 6.86 8.44 5.21
C SER A 69 7.72 9.14 4.15
N GLY A 70 7.93 10.45 4.30
CA GLY A 70 8.52 11.30 3.26
C GLY A 70 7.49 12.11 2.45
N GLY A 71 6.19 11.98 2.75
CA GLY A 71 5.13 12.85 2.21
C GLY A 71 4.59 12.43 0.85
N LEU A 72 4.97 11.25 0.34
CA LEU A 72 4.50 10.77 -0.96
C LEU A 72 3.09 10.19 -0.86
N VAL A 73 2.15 10.82 -1.56
CA VAL A 73 0.74 10.41 -1.64
C VAL A 73 0.46 9.77 -3.00
N ALA A 74 -0.23 8.63 -3.03
CA ALA A 74 -0.73 8.04 -4.28
C ALA A 74 -2.18 7.59 -4.12
N ARG A 75 -2.99 7.84 -5.15
CA ARG A 75 -4.37 7.39 -5.26
C ARG A 75 -4.45 6.23 -6.24
N TYR A 76 -5.13 5.17 -5.86
CA TYR A 76 -5.41 4.00 -6.67
C TYR A 76 -6.93 3.87 -6.82
N ILE A 77 -7.39 3.74 -8.05
CA ILE A 77 -8.81 3.47 -8.35
C ILE A 77 -9.01 1.96 -8.51
N ARG A 78 -10.24 1.48 -8.30
CA ARG A 78 -10.59 0.09 -8.61
C ARG A 78 -10.32 -0.19 -10.09
N CYS A 79 -9.82 -1.39 -10.36
CA CYS A 79 -9.76 -1.90 -11.71
C CYS A 79 -11.19 -2.15 -12.21
N ASP A 80 -11.40 -1.90 -13.50
CA ASP A 80 -12.60 -2.33 -14.22
C ASP A 80 -12.53 -3.83 -14.56
#